data_AF-A0A2V9Y2U4-F1
#
_entry.id   AF-A0A2V9Y2U4-F1
#
_cell.length_a   1.000
_cell.length_b   1.000
_cell.length_c   1.000
_cell.angle_alpha   90.00
_cell.angle_beta   90.00
_cell.angle_gamma   90.00
#
_symmetry.space_group_name_H-M   'P 1'
#
loop_
_entity.id
_entity.type
_entity.pdbx_description
1 polymer ?
#
loop_
_entity_poly.entity_id
_entity_poly.type
_entity_poly.pdbx_seq_one_letter_code
_entity_poly.pdbx_strand_id
1 'polypeptide(L)'
;MTSEERERMNSLCVGIQEETDYNKFAALLHEMSNLIARKEQRRFEHHARLVWQKNRPWKTVPAVVTKIVKADFDDQPAKVEISISEADDLFREIRIENNFTDIDGGGVALTNGARLNVTFEAEIQKTG
;
A
#
# COMPACT_ATOMS: atom_id res chain seq x y z
N MET A 1 2.54 7.55 19.53
CA MET A 1 3.99 7.36 19.76
C MET A 1 4.35 8.07 21.04
N THR A 2 4.84 7.32 22.00
CA THR A 2 5.29 7.81 23.31
C THR A 2 6.61 8.58 23.17
N SER A 3 7.01 9.29 24.22
CA SER A 3 8.29 10.01 24.25
C SER A 3 9.48 9.06 24.10
N GLU A 4 9.45 7.91 24.79
CA GLU A 4 10.50 6.89 24.72
C GLU A 4 10.67 6.31 23.31
N GLU A 5 9.58 6.09 22.59
CA GLU A 5 9.65 5.57 21.21
C GLU A 5 10.13 6.63 20.20
N ARG A 6 9.91 7.92 20.47
CA ARG A 6 10.46 9.00 19.65
C ARG A 6 11.96 9.12 19.85
N GLU A 7 12.42 9.03 21.08
CA GLU A 7 13.86 9.00 21.40
C GLU A 7 14.52 7.78 20.74
N ARG A 8 13.91 6.60 20.86
CA ARG A 8 14.41 5.38 20.22
C ARG A 8 14.48 5.52 18.70
N MET A 9 13.47 6.13 18.07
CA MET A 9 13.47 6.33 16.63
C MET A 9 14.54 7.31 16.16
N ASN A 10 14.80 8.38 16.92
CA ASN A 10 15.91 9.29 16.63
C ASN A 10 17.25 8.57 16.71
N SER A 11 17.46 7.73 17.72
CA SER A 11 18.68 6.90 17.83
C SER A 11 18.83 5.90 16.68
N LEU A 12 17.73 5.27 16.24
CA LEU A 12 17.76 4.37 15.09
C LEU A 12 18.11 5.11 13.79
N CYS A 13 17.57 6.30 13.56
CA CYS A 13 17.90 7.10 12.37
C CYS A 13 19.39 7.44 12.29
N VAL A 14 20.00 7.80 13.42
CA VAL A 14 21.45 8.05 13.49
C VAL A 14 22.22 6.76 13.19
N GLY A 15 21.86 5.65 13.84
CA GLY A 15 22.51 4.36 13.60
C GLY A 15 22.43 3.89 12.14
N ILE A 16 21.28 4.07 11.49
CA ILE A 16 21.08 3.71 10.07
C ILE A 16 21.96 4.53 9.13
N GLN A 17 22.21 5.81 9.45
CA GLN A 17 23.02 6.71 8.63
C GLN A 17 24.52 6.42 8.73
N GLU A 18 24.97 5.89 9.88
CA GLU A 18 26.38 5.64 10.16
C GLU A 18 26.78 4.17 9.95
N GLU A 19 25.82 3.24 9.90
CA GLU A 19 26.10 1.81 9.79
C GLU A 19 26.53 1.40 8.39
N THR A 20 27.63 0.64 8.33
CA THR A 20 28.25 0.18 7.08
C THR A 20 28.09 -1.33 6.90
N ASP A 21 27.78 -2.07 7.96
CA ASP A 21 27.45 -3.48 7.91
C ASP A 21 25.98 -3.69 7.51
N TYR A 22 25.76 -4.42 6.40
CA TYR A 22 24.43 -4.68 5.86
C TYR A 22 23.51 -5.41 6.84
N ASN A 23 24.01 -6.37 7.62
CA ASN A 23 23.18 -7.14 8.54
C ASN A 23 22.72 -6.28 9.72
N LYS A 24 23.60 -5.41 10.21
CA LYS A 24 23.25 -4.45 11.27
C LYS A 24 22.29 -3.38 10.75
N PHE A 25 22.53 -2.86 9.55
CA PHE A 25 21.63 -1.94 8.87
C PHE A 25 20.23 -2.54 8.69
N ALA A 26 20.15 -3.79 8.22
CA ALA A 26 18.88 -4.50 8.07
C ALA A 26 18.15 -4.69 9.41
N ALA A 27 18.88 -4.97 10.49
CA ALA A 27 18.30 -5.07 11.83
C ALA A 27 17.74 -3.73 12.32
N LEU A 28 18.44 -2.63 12.09
CA LEU A 28 17.99 -1.28 12.45
C LEU A 28 16.76 -0.85 11.65
N LEU A 29 16.71 -1.14 10.35
CA LEU A 29 15.53 -0.91 9.51
C LEU A 29 14.33 -1.74 9.98
N HIS A 30 14.55 -3.00 10.34
CA HIS A 30 13.49 -3.87 10.84
C HIS A 30 12.92 -3.34 12.16
N GLU A 31 13.78 -2.87 13.08
CA GLU A 31 13.34 -2.25 14.32
C GLU A 31 12.55 -0.95 14.09
N MET A 32 13.02 -0.11 13.15
CA MET A 32 12.32 1.12 12.77
C MET A 32 10.95 0.83 12.16
N SER A 33 10.84 -0.19 11.30
CA SER A 33 9.57 -0.66 10.74
C SER A 33 8.60 -1.10 11.85
N ASN A 34 9.07 -1.85 12.85
CA ASN A 34 8.26 -2.29 13.98
C ASN A 34 7.78 -1.12 14.86
N LEU A 35 8.60 -0.10 15.11
CA LEU A 35 8.18 1.11 15.83
C LEU A 35 7.11 1.90 15.07
N ILE A 36 7.23 1.96 13.75
CA ILE A 36 6.24 2.60 12.88
C ILE A 36 4.94 1.79 12.91
N ALA A 37 4.97 0.47 12.75
CA ALA A 37 3.80 -0.40 12.83
C ALA A 37 3.06 -0.28 14.18
N ARG A 38 3.79 -0.23 15.31
CA ARG A 38 3.21 0.00 16.65
C ARG A 38 2.64 1.40 16.82
N LYS A 39 3.22 2.42 16.16
CA LYS A 39 2.64 3.76 16.10
C LYS A 39 1.36 3.75 15.28
N GLU A 40 1.32 3.01 14.19
CA GLU A 40 0.12 2.83 13.36
C GLU A 40 -0.98 2.12 14.14
N GLN A 41 -0.72 0.99 14.81
CA GLN A 41 -1.74 0.33 15.64
C GLN A 41 -2.38 1.24 16.71
N ARG A 42 -1.63 2.19 17.29
CA ARG A 42 -2.17 3.14 18.28
C ARG A 42 -2.82 4.39 17.68
N ARG A 43 -2.57 4.70 16.41
CA ARG A 43 -3.18 5.86 15.72
C ARG A 43 -4.43 5.50 14.93
N PHE A 44 -4.75 4.22 14.77
CA PHE A 44 -5.71 3.73 13.79
C PHE A 44 -6.95 3.07 14.42
N GLU A 45 -7.64 3.76 15.32
CA GLU A 45 -9.10 3.57 15.42
C GLU A 45 -9.85 4.47 14.43
N HIS A 46 -9.27 5.58 13.94
CA HIS A 46 -10.05 6.53 13.11
C HIS A 46 -9.30 7.39 12.07
N HIS A 47 -8.16 7.02 11.50
CA HIS A 47 -7.64 7.77 10.34
C HIS A 47 -6.81 6.98 9.33
N ALA A 48 -6.89 7.40 8.07
CA ALA A 48 -6.26 6.80 6.90
C ALA A 48 -4.73 6.74 7.00
N ARG A 49 -4.18 5.66 6.44
CA ARG A 49 -2.75 5.31 6.39
C ARG A 49 -1.87 6.48 5.96
N LEU A 50 -0.90 6.83 6.80
CA LEU A 50 0.09 7.88 6.54
C LEU A 50 0.92 7.49 5.32
N VAL A 51 0.69 8.20 4.21
CA VAL A 51 1.49 8.11 2.99
C VAL A 51 2.85 8.78 3.26
N TRP A 52 3.89 7.96 3.51
CA TRP A 52 5.26 8.47 3.46
C TRP A 52 5.55 8.99 2.05
N GLN A 53 6.12 10.19 1.99
CA GLN A 53 6.32 11.09 0.85
C GLN A 53 6.23 10.45 -0.54
N LYS A 54 5.06 10.59 -1.19
CA LYS A 54 4.98 10.39 -2.63
C LYS A 54 5.62 11.59 -3.32
N ASN A 55 6.83 11.42 -3.83
CA ASN A 55 7.53 12.41 -4.69
C ASN A 55 6.87 12.58 -6.07
N ARG A 56 5.69 11.99 -6.27
CA ARG A 56 4.90 11.97 -7.49
C ARG A 56 3.48 12.43 -7.16
N PRO A 57 2.82 13.20 -8.03
CA PRO A 57 1.40 13.47 -7.88
C PRO A 57 0.63 12.16 -7.82
N TRP A 58 -0.37 12.13 -6.96
CA TRP A 58 -1.21 10.97 -6.77
C TRP A 58 -2.63 11.39 -6.44
N LYS A 59 -3.59 10.52 -6.77
CA LYS A 59 -4.99 10.64 -6.35
C LYS A 59 -5.46 9.27 -5.89
N THR A 60 -6.15 9.20 -4.75
CA THR A 60 -6.82 7.96 -4.32
C THR A 60 -8.31 8.14 -4.36
N VAL A 61 -9.00 7.16 -4.92
CA VAL A 61 -10.46 7.16 -5.09
C VAL A 61 -11.06 5.86 -4.56
N PRO A 62 -12.28 5.90 -4.02
CA PRO A 62 -12.99 4.69 -3.62
C PRO A 62 -13.39 3.86 -4.84
N ALA A 63 -13.34 2.53 -4.68
CA ALA A 63 -13.75 1.58 -5.70
C ALA A 63 -14.35 0.31 -5.08
N VAL A 64 -15.06 -0.45 -5.91
CA VAL A 64 -15.72 -1.70 -5.49
C VAL A 64 -15.49 -2.78 -6.55
N VAL A 65 -15.21 -4.01 -6.11
CA VAL A 65 -15.21 -5.17 -7.00
C VAL A 65 -16.66 -5.48 -7.40
N THR A 66 -16.99 -5.38 -8.68
CA THR A 66 -18.34 -5.67 -9.22
C THR A 66 -18.48 -7.09 -9.72
N LYS A 67 -17.38 -7.69 -10.16
CA LYS A 67 -17.39 -9.02 -10.76
C LYS A 67 -16.05 -9.72 -10.64
N ILE A 68 -16.11 -11.04 -10.46
CA ILE A 68 -14.97 -11.94 -10.67
C ILE A 68 -15.16 -12.58 -12.05
N VAL A 69 -14.23 -12.30 -12.96
CA VAL A 69 -14.19 -12.87 -14.30
C VAL A 69 -13.26 -14.07 -14.27
N LYS A 70 -13.82 -15.27 -14.33
CA LYS A 70 -13.02 -16.49 -14.50
C LYS A 70 -12.39 -16.49 -15.89
N ALA A 71 -11.18 -17.00 -16.01
CA ALA A 71 -10.57 -17.18 -17.31
C ALA A 71 -11.27 -18.32 -18.08
N ASP A 72 -11.27 -18.21 -19.41
CA ASP A 72 -11.84 -19.23 -20.29
C ASP A 72 -10.97 -20.50 -20.37
N PHE A 73 -9.72 -20.41 -19.90
CA PHE A 73 -8.74 -21.50 -19.85
C PHE A 73 -8.25 -21.68 -18.41
N ASP A 74 -8.17 -22.93 -17.95
CA ASP A 74 -7.84 -23.31 -16.56
C ASP A 74 -6.48 -22.78 -16.07
N ASP A 75 -5.54 -22.47 -16.98
CA ASP A 75 -4.19 -22.02 -16.63
C ASP A 75 -4.06 -20.50 -16.38
N GLN A 76 -5.15 -19.73 -16.52
CA GLN A 76 -5.09 -18.28 -16.36
C GLN A 76 -5.72 -17.82 -15.03
N PRO A 77 -5.10 -16.87 -14.31
CA PRO A 77 -5.67 -16.34 -13.08
C PRO A 77 -6.99 -15.62 -13.36
N ALA A 78 -7.97 -15.80 -12.46
CA ALA A 78 -9.21 -15.03 -12.53
C ALA A 78 -8.90 -13.53 -12.46
N LYS A 79 -9.70 -12.72 -13.15
CA LYS A 79 -9.61 -11.26 -13.10
C LYS A 79 -10.70 -10.70 -12.19
N VAL A 80 -10.39 -9.62 -11.50
CA VAL A 80 -11.38 -8.78 -10.81
C VAL A 80 -11.75 -7.61 -11.71
N GLU A 81 -13.04 -7.34 -11.80
CA GLU A 81 -13.57 -6.10 -12.34
C GLU A 81 -13.81 -5.14 -11.19
N ILE A 82 -13.16 -3.99 -11.26
CA ILE A 82 -13.17 -2.94 -10.25
C ILE A 82 -13.85 -1.72 -10.84
N SER A 83 -14.89 -1.23 -10.17
CA SER A 83 -15.62 -0.03 -10.54
C SER A 83 -15.21 1.14 -9.65
N ILE A 84 -14.67 2.19 -10.27
CA ILE A 84 -14.24 3.42 -9.59
C ILE A 84 -15.43 4.36 -9.43
N SER A 85 -15.82 4.66 -8.20
CA SER A 85 -17.06 5.40 -7.94
C SER A 85 -17.05 6.84 -8.45
N GLU A 86 -15.88 7.47 -8.52
CA GLU A 86 -15.72 8.86 -8.97
C GLU A 86 -15.51 9.02 -10.49
N ALA A 87 -15.41 7.92 -11.24
CA ALA A 87 -15.17 7.97 -12.68
C ALA A 87 -16.50 7.99 -13.46
N ASP A 88 -16.45 8.57 -14.66
CA ASP A 88 -17.59 8.60 -15.58
C ASP A 88 -18.10 7.18 -15.87
N ASP A 89 -19.42 7.04 -16.05
CA ASP A 89 -20.10 5.72 -16.14
C ASP A 89 -19.47 4.78 -17.19
N LEU A 90 -19.01 5.32 -18.32
CA LEU A 90 -18.43 4.53 -19.41
C LEU A 90 -16.95 4.15 -19.21
N PHE A 91 -16.26 4.76 -18.24
CA PHE A 91 -14.80 4.63 -18.07
C PHE A 91 -14.37 4.28 -16.64
N ARG A 92 -15.31 3.86 -15.79
CA ARG A 92 -15.01 3.52 -14.39
C ARG A 92 -14.50 2.11 -14.15
N GLU A 93 -14.56 1.25 -15.16
CA GLU A 93 -14.25 -0.17 -15.02
C GLU A 93 -12.79 -0.47 -15.35
N ILE A 94 -12.11 -1.14 -14.43
CA ILE A 94 -10.75 -1.65 -14.61
C ILE A 94 -10.77 -3.15 -14.33
N ARG A 95 -10.11 -3.93 -15.20
CA ARG A 95 -9.91 -5.38 -15.00
C ARG A 95 -8.44 -5.70 -14.78
N ILE A 96 -8.12 -6.31 -13.64
CA ILE A 96 -6.77 -6.76 -13.29
C ILE A 96 -6.82 -8.20 -12.76
N GLU A 97 -5.67 -8.86 -12.73
CA GLU A 97 -5.55 -10.19 -12.13
C GLU A 97 -5.92 -10.16 -10.66
N ASN A 98 -6.68 -11.17 -10.22
CA ASN A 98 -7.09 -11.31 -8.83
C ASN A 98 -6.02 -12.05 -8.02
N ASN A 99 -4.82 -11.48 -8.01
CA ASN A 99 -3.68 -11.99 -7.27
C ASN A 99 -3.05 -10.83 -6.48
N PHE A 100 -3.60 -10.58 -5.28
CA PHE A 100 -3.13 -9.54 -4.39
C PHE A 100 -2.19 -10.14 -3.34
N THR A 101 -1.40 -9.30 -2.69
CA THR A 101 -0.51 -9.73 -1.62
C THR A 101 -1.01 -9.14 -0.30
N ASP A 102 -1.09 -9.97 0.74
CA ASP A 102 -1.43 -9.54 2.09
C ASP A 102 -0.20 -8.98 2.85
N ILE A 103 -0.39 -8.65 4.12
CA ILE A 103 0.65 -8.06 4.97
C ILE A 103 1.80 -9.04 5.29
N ASP A 104 1.53 -10.34 5.26
CA ASP A 104 2.48 -11.40 5.56
C ASP A 104 3.20 -11.91 4.30
N GLY A 105 2.90 -11.33 3.13
CA GLY A 105 3.43 -11.73 1.83
C GLY A 105 2.66 -12.88 1.18
N GLY A 106 1.53 -13.30 1.75
CA GLY A 106 0.64 -14.32 1.23
C GLY A 106 -0.20 -13.82 0.05
N GLY A 107 -0.52 -14.73 -0.87
CA GLY A 107 -1.45 -14.45 -1.97
C GLY A 107 -2.90 -14.41 -1.48
N VAL A 108 -3.63 -13.35 -1.79
CA VAL A 108 -5.04 -13.17 -1.45
C VAL A 108 -5.85 -12.78 -2.70
N ALA A 109 -7.02 -13.40 -2.84
CA ALA A 109 -7.98 -13.09 -3.88
C ALA A 109 -9.13 -12.26 -3.30
N LEU A 110 -9.49 -11.18 -3.98
CA LEU A 110 -10.66 -10.37 -3.64
C LEU A 110 -11.96 -11.09 -4.02
N THR A 111 -13.02 -10.78 -3.27
CA THR A 111 -14.38 -11.27 -3.51
C THR A 111 -15.25 -10.20 -4.15
N ASN A 112 -16.37 -10.61 -4.76
CA ASN A 112 -17.37 -9.67 -5.23
C ASN A 112 -17.89 -8.78 -4.08
N GLY A 113 -18.09 -7.49 -4.34
CA GLY A 113 -18.52 -6.50 -3.36
C GLY A 113 -17.42 -5.98 -2.44
N ALA A 114 -16.17 -6.45 -2.58
CA ALA A 114 -15.06 -5.94 -1.78
C ALA A 114 -14.84 -4.45 -2.06
N ARG A 115 -14.76 -3.66 -0.98
CA ARG A 115 -14.44 -2.22 -1.05
C ARG A 115 -12.94 -2.05 -1.02
N LEU A 116 -12.41 -1.25 -1.94
CA LEU A 116 -10.99 -0.94 -2.01
C LEU A 116 -10.77 0.54 -2.35
N ASN A 117 -9.51 0.95 -2.22
CA ASN A 117 -9.05 2.26 -2.66
C ASN A 117 -8.11 2.07 -3.84
N VAL A 118 -8.37 2.76 -4.95
CA VAL A 118 -7.47 2.81 -6.10
C VAL A 118 -6.63 4.05 -6.00
N THR A 119 -5.31 3.87 -5.99
CA THR A 119 -4.35 4.96 -5.98
C THR A 119 -3.73 5.09 -7.36
N PHE A 120 -3.92 6.25 -8.00
CA PHE A 120 -3.21 6.66 -9.19
C PHE A 120 -1.94 7.42 -8.79
N GLU A 121 -0.83 7.13 -9.45
CA GLU A 121 0.42 7.88 -9.30
C GLU A 121 0.95 8.22 -10.70
N ALA A 122 1.42 9.45 -10.88
CA ALA A 122 1.88 9.94 -12.18
C ALA A 122 3.34 10.34 -12.14
N GLU A 123 4.08 10.01 -13.20
CA GLU A 123 5.38 10.60 -13.47
C GLU A 123 5.18 11.95 -14.18
N ILE A 124 5.62 13.05 -13.56
CA ILE A 124 5.66 14.33 -14.26
C ILE A 124 6.99 14.44 -15.00
N GLN A 125 6.94 14.55 -16.32
CA GLN A 125 7.98 15.26 -17.05
C GLN A 125 7.62 16.74 -17.02
N LYS A 126 8.51 17.59 -16.49
CA LYS A 126 8.30 19.05 -16.56
C LYS A 126 8.31 19.46 -18.02
N THR A 127 7.15 19.65 -18.62
CA THR A 127 7.05 20.32 -19.92
C THR A 127 7.25 21.80 -19.65
N GLY A 128 8.41 22.32 -20.07
CA GLY A 128 8.76 23.74 -19.98
C GLY A 128 8.16 24.56 -21.12
#